data_AF-A0A4R4W0I8-F1
#
_entry.id   AF-A0A4R4W0I8-F1
#
_cell.length_a   1.000
_cell.length_b   1.000
_cell.length_c   1.000
_cell.angle_alpha   90.00
_cell.angle_beta   90.00
_cell.angle_gamma   90.00
#
_symmetry.space_group_name_H-M   'P 1'
#
loop_
_entity.id
_entity.type
_entity.pdbx_description
1 polymer ?
#
loop_
_entity_poly.entity_id
_entity_poly.type
_entity_poly.pdbx_seq_one_letter_code
_entity_poly.pdbx_strand_id
1 'polypeptide(L)'
;AGSPASLEEVRRGAADGLATGAVRITGELMRLAPQIDTAPVQVWTRLHQLAAADLGPEDQLGHLRTSREPIPDDIPGLPPAPPADEMWERLSVLAQNLTRPTKAPGLVVAAVVHAELAVLRPFPTANGLVARAAERCLLVARGIDPVAVTVPEVGHYELAGTYPSGLGDYAARGLTGVRDWLLRSCEVVALGAERSPLAHVG
;
A
#
# COMPACT_ATOMS: atom_id res chain seq x y z
N ALA A 1 6.33 -9.61 -0.86
CA ALA A 1 6.71 -8.78 -2.02
C ALA A 1 7.60 -7.62 -1.56
N GLY A 2 8.77 -7.45 -2.15
CA GLY A 2 9.72 -6.38 -1.87
C GLY A 2 11.00 -6.57 -2.70
N SER A 3 11.82 -5.52 -2.82
CA SER A 3 13.13 -5.62 -3.45
C SER A 3 14.12 -6.33 -2.50
N PRO A 4 14.99 -7.23 -3.00
CA PRO A 4 16.12 -7.76 -2.25
C PRO A 4 17.34 -6.84 -2.26
N ALA A 5 17.28 -5.67 -2.93
CA ALA A 5 18.41 -4.77 -3.07
C ALA A 5 18.88 -4.22 -1.72
N SER A 6 20.20 -4.19 -1.54
CA SER A 6 20.87 -3.55 -0.40
C SER A 6 20.81 -2.03 -0.50
N LEU A 7 20.98 -1.35 0.64
CA LEU A 7 21.09 0.12 0.68
C LEU A 7 22.24 0.67 -0.17
N GLU A 8 23.33 -0.10 -0.31
CA GLU A 8 24.49 0.29 -1.11
C GLU A 8 24.18 0.25 -2.61
N GLU A 9 23.47 -0.79 -3.07
CA GLU A 9 22.98 -0.88 -4.45
C GLU A 9 22.01 0.25 -4.78
N VAL A 10 21.09 0.58 -3.87
CA VAL A 10 20.17 1.73 -4.04
C VAL A 10 20.93 3.04 -4.16
N ARG A 11 21.91 3.30 -3.27
CA ARG A 11 22.71 4.54 -3.31
C ARG A 11 23.55 4.68 -4.60
N ARG A 12 23.99 3.57 -5.16
CA ARG A 12 24.75 3.53 -6.42
C ARG A 12 23.88 3.56 -7.68
N GLY A 13 22.55 3.53 -7.53
CA GLY A 13 21.62 3.47 -8.67
C GLY A 13 21.64 2.11 -9.38
N ALA A 14 22.04 1.04 -8.69
CA ALA A 14 22.11 -0.32 -9.20
C ALA A 14 21.00 -1.23 -8.66
N ALA A 15 19.99 -0.66 -8.00
CA ALA A 15 18.86 -1.42 -7.45
C ALA A 15 17.82 -1.77 -8.51
N ASP A 16 16.95 -2.73 -8.20
CA ASP A 16 15.86 -3.12 -9.09
C ASP A 16 14.78 -2.02 -9.23
N GLY A 17 13.83 -2.27 -10.15
CA GLY A 17 12.73 -1.34 -10.41
C GLY A 17 11.78 -1.13 -9.22
N LEU A 18 11.63 -2.11 -8.32
CA LEU A 18 10.79 -1.97 -7.13
C LEU A 18 11.43 -1.02 -6.12
N ALA A 19 12.73 -1.15 -5.88
CA ALA A 19 13.49 -0.26 -5.01
C ALA A 19 13.52 1.17 -5.57
N THR A 20 13.76 1.31 -6.86
CA THR A 20 13.77 2.62 -7.53
C THR A 20 12.38 3.27 -7.48
N GLY A 21 11.32 2.50 -7.73
CA GLY A 21 9.93 2.95 -7.58
C GLY A 21 9.59 3.39 -6.16
N ALA A 22 10.07 2.66 -5.14
CA ALA A 22 9.88 3.04 -3.74
C ALA A 22 10.56 4.39 -3.42
N VAL A 23 11.78 4.62 -3.91
CA VAL A 23 12.48 5.92 -3.74
C VAL A 23 11.70 7.06 -4.40
N ARG A 24 11.17 6.85 -5.61
CA ARG A 24 10.31 7.86 -6.30
C ARG A 24 9.06 8.17 -5.49
N ILE A 25 8.40 7.15 -4.92
CA ILE A 25 7.24 7.33 -4.05
C ILE A 25 7.60 8.15 -2.82
N THR A 26 8.70 7.84 -2.14
CA THR A 26 9.14 8.59 -0.95
C THR A 26 9.30 10.07 -1.25
N GLY A 27 9.87 10.42 -2.40
CA GLY A 27 10.03 11.83 -2.83
C GLY A 27 8.71 12.56 -3.10
N GLU A 28 7.64 11.84 -3.42
CA GLU A 28 6.33 12.41 -3.80
C GLU A 28 5.27 12.28 -2.70
N LEU A 29 5.53 11.48 -1.66
CA LEU A 29 4.56 11.10 -0.63
C LEU A 29 3.87 12.31 0.00
N MET A 30 4.65 13.29 0.45
CA MET A 30 4.12 14.48 1.13
C MET A 30 3.29 15.37 0.20
N ARG A 31 3.55 15.34 -1.11
CA ARG A 31 2.75 16.05 -2.11
C ARG A 31 1.43 15.34 -2.38
N LEU A 32 1.43 14.00 -2.34
CA LEU A 32 0.27 13.17 -2.63
C LEU A 32 -0.68 13.01 -1.45
N ALA A 33 -0.16 12.93 -0.22
CA ALA A 33 -0.95 12.66 0.97
C ALA A 33 -2.16 13.60 1.14
N PRO A 34 -2.06 14.94 0.99
CA PRO A 34 -3.21 15.83 1.15
C PRO A 34 -4.35 15.59 0.15
N GLN A 35 -4.09 14.87 -0.94
CA GLN A 35 -5.05 14.61 -2.01
C GLN A 35 -5.81 13.29 -1.83
N ILE A 36 -5.37 12.41 -0.92
CA ILE A 36 -5.94 11.05 -0.84
C ILE A 36 -7.41 11.03 -0.39
N ASP A 37 -7.82 12.04 0.38
CA ASP A 37 -9.19 12.16 0.87
C ASP A 37 -10.14 12.88 -0.11
N THR A 38 -9.61 13.45 -1.19
CA THR A 38 -10.41 14.19 -2.19
C THR A 38 -10.36 13.56 -3.58
N ALA A 39 -9.22 12.96 -3.94
CA ALA A 39 -8.97 12.32 -5.22
C ALA A 39 -8.24 10.97 -5.08
N PRO A 40 -8.76 10.01 -4.29
CA PRO A 40 -8.05 8.76 -3.95
C PRO A 40 -7.59 7.98 -5.19
N VAL A 41 -8.44 7.86 -6.21
CA VAL A 41 -8.09 7.14 -7.45
C VAL A 41 -6.91 7.80 -8.16
N GLN A 42 -6.87 9.14 -8.24
CA GLN A 42 -5.75 9.85 -8.86
C GLN A 42 -4.46 9.66 -8.06
N VAL A 43 -4.56 9.62 -6.74
CA VAL A 43 -3.41 9.30 -5.88
C VAL A 43 -2.91 7.89 -6.14
N TRP A 44 -3.79 6.88 -6.17
CA TRP A 44 -3.39 5.49 -6.41
C TRP A 44 -2.79 5.27 -7.80
N THR A 45 -3.36 5.85 -8.84
CA THR A 45 -2.81 5.75 -10.20
C THR A 45 -1.45 6.44 -10.29
N ARG A 46 -1.27 7.60 -9.63
CA ARG A 46 0.03 8.28 -9.55
C ARG A 46 1.05 7.47 -8.76
N LEU A 47 0.67 6.85 -7.65
CA LEU A 47 1.53 5.95 -6.89
C LEU A 47 1.98 4.77 -7.78
N HIS A 48 1.07 4.18 -8.56
CA HIS A 48 1.43 3.12 -9.49
C HIS A 48 2.39 3.60 -10.59
N GLN A 49 2.16 4.78 -11.18
CA GLN A 49 3.09 5.37 -12.16
C GLN A 49 4.52 5.48 -11.61
N LEU A 50 4.67 5.88 -10.34
CA LEU A 50 5.97 5.97 -9.67
C LEU A 50 6.55 4.59 -9.37
N ALA A 51 5.71 3.66 -8.90
CA ALA A 51 6.08 2.31 -8.50
C ALA A 51 6.55 1.44 -9.68
N ALA A 52 5.84 1.53 -10.81
CA ALA A 52 5.94 0.59 -11.91
C ALA A 52 6.75 1.12 -13.11
N ALA A 53 7.33 2.32 -13.02
CA ALA A 53 8.03 2.97 -14.12
C ALA A 53 9.12 2.10 -14.78
N ASP A 54 9.77 1.21 -14.02
CA ASP A 54 10.78 0.28 -14.52
C ASP A 54 10.33 -1.20 -14.48
N LEU A 55 9.02 -1.45 -14.28
CA LEU A 55 8.46 -2.80 -14.07
C LEU A 55 7.46 -3.22 -15.14
N GLY A 56 7.02 -2.31 -16.00
CA GLY A 56 6.04 -2.61 -17.03
C GLY A 56 6.04 -1.60 -18.18
N PRO A 57 5.20 -1.83 -19.20
CA PRO A 57 5.04 -0.93 -20.33
C PRO A 57 4.56 0.46 -19.91
N GLU A 58 5.06 1.51 -20.59
CA GLU A 58 4.71 2.90 -20.30
C GLU A 58 3.21 3.18 -20.43
N ASP A 59 2.54 2.54 -21.40
CA ASP A 59 1.11 2.65 -21.64
C ASP A 59 0.23 1.98 -20.56
N GLN A 60 0.83 1.20 -19.66
CA GLN A 60 0.16 0.61 -18.50
C GLN A 60 0.36 1.41 -17.22
N LEU A 61 1.16 2.48 -17.23
CA LEU A 61 1.47 3.26 -16.03
C LEU A 61 0.26 4.06 -15.52
N GLY A 62 -0.34 3.54 -14.45
CA GLY A 62 -1.50 4.12 -13.78
C GLY A 62 -2.81 3.60 -14.34
N HIS A 63 -2.74 2.62 -15.25
CA HIS A 63 -3.90 1.95 -15.83
C HIS A 63 -4.45 0.92 -14.83
N LEU A 64 -5.74 1.07 -14.51
CA LEU A 64 -6.49 0.08 -13.74
C LEU A 64 -6.87 -1.08 -14.67
N ARG A 65 -6.58 -2.31 -14.25
CA ARG A 65 -6.80 -3.50 -15.09
C ARG A 65 -8.28 -3.65 -15.49
N THR A 66 -8.50 -4.19 -16.68
CA THR A 66 -9.82 -4.59 -17.18
C THR A 66 -9.92 -6.11 -17.23
N SER A 67 -11.01 -6.65 -17.78
CA SER A 67 -11.16 -8.09 -17.98
C SER A 67 -10.32 -8.65 -19.13
N ARG A 68 -9.59 -7.80 -19.86
CA ARG A 68 -8.74 -8.18 -21.00
C ARG A 68 -7.32 -8.53 -20.57
N GLU A 69 -6.88 -8.04 -19.42
CA GLU A 69 -5.57 -8.27 -18.85
C GLU A 69 -5.57 -9.50 -17.92
N PRO A 70 -4.44 -10.22 -17.79
CA PRO A 70 -4.30 -11.29 -16.82
C PRO A 70 -4.53 -10.80 -15.37
N ILE A 71 -4.97 -11.71 -14.50
CA ILE A 71 -5.07 -11.43 -13.06
C ILE A 71 -3.63 -11.27 -12.50
N PRO A 72 -3.29 -10.15 -11.84
CA PRO A 72 -1.96 -9.95 -11.27
C PRO A 72 -1.65 -10.92 -10.12
N ASP A 73 -0.42 -11.43 -10.08
CA ASP A 73 0.11 -12.28 -9.01
C ASP A 73 1.41 -11.74 -8.40
N ASP A 74 1.52 -10.41 -8.34
CA ASP A 74 2.72 -9.69 -7.89
C ASP A 74 2.88 -9.61 -6.36
N ILE A 75 1.95 -10.20 -5.61
CA ILE A 75 2.00 -10.33 -4.15
C ILE A 75 2.00 -11.83 -3.77
N PRO A 76 3.19 -12.42 -3.54
CA PRO A 76 3.32 -13.85 -3.27
C PRO A 76 2.53 -14.32 -2.04
N GLY A 77 1.88 -15.48 -2.16
CA GLY A 77 1.18 -16.15 -1.07
C GLY A 77 -0.27 -15.73 -0.86
N LEU A 78 -0.80 -14.80 -1.67
CA LEU A 78 -2.22 -14.48 -1.69
C LEU A 78 -3.00 -15.44 -2.60
N PRO A 79 -4.30 -15.69 -2.33
CA PRO A 79 -5.18 -16.30 -3.33
C PRO A 79 -5.25 -15.42 -4.60
N PRO A 80 -5.74 -15.93 -5.74
CA PRO A 80 -5.94 -15.09 -6.94
C PRO A 80 -6.77 -13.83 -6.64
N ALA A 81 -6.45 -12.72 -7.31
CA ALA A 81 -7.22 -11.48 -7.16
C ALA A 81 -8.64 -11.68 -7.72
N PRO A 82 -9.64 -10.94 -7.23
CA PRO A 82 -10.99 -11.05 -7.77
C PRO A 82 -11.03 -10.62 -9.26
N PRO A 83 -12.03 -11.07 -10.03
CA PRO A 83 -12.25 -10.62 -11.40
C PRO A 83 -12.38 -9.08 -11.51
N ALA A 84 -12.20 -8.55 -12.72
CA ALA A 84 -12.10 -7.11 -12.92
C ALA A 84 -13.37 -6.35 -12.53
N ASP A 85 -14.55 -6.90 -12.80
CA ASP A 85 -15.84 -6.33 -12.42
C ASP A 85 -15.99 -6.18 -10.89
N GLU A 86 -15.71 -7.23 -10.11
CA GLU A 86 -15.72 -7.15 -8.64
C GLU A 86 -14.66 -6.15 -8.13
N MET A 87 -13.47 -6.15 -8.74
CA MET A 87 -12.42 -5.18 -8.41
C MET A 87 -12.88 -3.73 -8.62
N TRP A 88 -13.46 -3.44 -9.79
CA TRP A 88 -13.95 -2.10 -10.12
C TRP A 88 -15.07 -1.65 -9.18
N GLU A 89 -16.01 -2.55 -8.85
CA GLU A 89 -17.09 -2.27 -7.89
C GLU A 89 -16.51 -1.90 -6.52
N ARG A 90 -15.66 -2.76 -5.95
CA ARG A 90 -15.08 -2.55 -4.62
C ARG A 90 -14.16 -1.34 -4.56
N LEU A 91 -13.32 -1.13 -5.57
CA LEU A 91 -12.42 0.03 -5.65
C LEU A 91 -13.21 1.34 -5.73
N SER A 92 -14.32 1.34 -6.48
CA SER A 92 -15.21 2.50 -6.57
C SER A 92 -15.88 2.82 -5.23
N VAL A 93 -16.36 1.79 -4.52
CA VAL A 93 -16.93 1.95 -3.18
C VAL A 93 -15.87 2.46 -2.18
N LEU A 94 -14.65 1.92 -2.23
CA LEU A 94 -13.54 2.38 -1.39
C LEU A 94 -13.22 3.86 -1.62
N ALA A 95 -13.09 4.27 -2.89
CA ALA A 95 -12.83 5.65 -3.26
C ALA A 95 -13.95 6.60 -2.79
N GLN A 96 -15.22 6.22 -2.97
CA GLN A 96 -16.36 7.01 -2.51
C GLN A 96 -16.42 7.14 -0.99
N ASN A 97 -16.05 6.10 -0.26
CA ASN A 97 -16.03 6.12 1.20
C ASN A 97 -14.91 7.02 1.75
N LEU A 98 -13.75 7.06 1.09
CA LEU A 98 -12.65 7.95 1.48
C LEU A 98 -12.99 9.43 1.36
N THR A 99 -13.80 9.79 0.35
CA THR A 99 -14.22 11.19 0.13
C THR A 99 -15.39 11.62 1.01
N ARG A 100 -15.93 10.74 1.86
CA ARG A 100 -17.03 11.03 2.78
C ARG A 100 -16.50 11.25 4.21
N PRO A 101 -17.14 12.12 5.01
CA PRO A 101 -16.83 12.23 6.42
C PRO A 101 -17.01 10.88 7.13
N THR A 102 -16.08 10.56 8.03
CA THR A 102 -16.13 9.34 8.85
C THR A 102 -15.70 9.64 10.28
N LYS A 103 -16.21 8.86 11.23
CA LYS A 103 -15.74 8.85 12.62
C LYS A 103 -14.74 7.73 12.90
N ALA A 104 -14.42 6.90 11.91
CA ALA A 104 -13.44 5.84 12.06
C ALA A 104 -12.03 6.44 12.32
N PRO A 105 -11.22 5.85 13.20
CA PRO A 105 -9.84 6.28 13.39
C PRO A 105 -9.03 6.23 12.09
N GLY A 106 -8.13 7.21 11.87
CA GLY A 106 -7.31 7.28 10.65
C GLY A 106 -6.50 6.01 10.38
N LEU A 107 -5.99 5.37 11.45
CA LEU A 107 -5.29 4.08 11.36
C LEU A 107 -6.18 2.94 10.83
N VAL A 108 -7.46 2.90 11.24
CA VAL A 108 -8.42 1.90 10.73
C VAL A 108 -8.67 2.13 9.24
N VAL A 109 -8.82 3.38 8.82
CA VAL A 109 -9.00 3.73 7.40
C VAL A 109 -7.76 3.34 6.58
N ALA A 110 -6.56 3.67 7.07
CA ALA A 110 -5.29 3.30 6.43
C ALA A 110 -5.14 1.79 6.25
N ALA A 111 -5.42 1.02 7.31
CA ALA A 111 -5.36 -0.43 7.30
C ALA A 111 -6.35 -1.05 6.29
N VAL A 112 -7.61 -0.59 6.26
CA VAL A 112 -8.61 -1.09 5.30
C VAL A 112 -8.22 -0.77 3.87
N VAL A 113 -7.73 0.45 3.59
CA VAL A 113 -7.29 0.83 2.24
C VAL A 113 -6.09 0.01 1.79
N HIS A 114 -5.13 -0.24 2.69
CA HIS A 114 -4.01 -1.14 2.41
C HIS A 114 -4.55 -2.52 1.98
N ALA A 115 -5.40 -3.13 2.81
CA ALA A 115 -5.90 -4.47 2.54
C ALA A 115 -6.71 -4.55 1.25
N GLU A 116 -7.64 -3.62 1.01
CA GLU A 116 -8.42 -3.59 -0.23
C GLU A 116 -7.50 -3.47 -1.44
N LEU A 117 -6.55 -2.52 -1.47
CA LEU A 117 -5.65 -2.38 -2.62
C LEU A 117 -4.79 -3.64 -2.84
N ALA A 118 -4.30 -4.27 -1.77
CA ALA A 118 -3.49 -5.48 -1.86
C ALA A 118 -4.31 -6.72 -2.29
N VAL A 119 -5.56 -6.84 -1.85
CA VAL A 119 -6.44 -7.96 -2.23
C VAL A 119 -6.94 -7.79 -3.67
N LEU A 120 -7.41 -6.58 -4.00
CA LEU A 120 -7.99 -6.25 -5.31
C LEU A 120 -6.97 -6.28 -6.45
N ARG A 121 -5.70 -5.94 -6.16
CA ARG A 121 -4.62 -5.78 -7.14
C ARG A 121 -5.10 -5.02 -8.39
N PRO A 122 -5.46 -3.73 -8.24
CA PRO A 122 -6.09 -2.99 -9.33
C PRO A 122 -5.16 -2.69 -10.51
N PHE A 123 -3.85 -2.85 -10.34
CA PHE A 123 -2.86 -2.58 -11.38
C PHE A 123 -2.17 -3.86 -11.90
N PRO A 124 -1.58 -3.84 -13.10
CA PRO A 124 -0.86 -5.01 -13.64
C PRO A 124 0.32 -5.49 -12.78
N THR A 125 0.97 -4.59 -12.04
CA THR A 125 2.12 -4.89 -11.17
C THR A 125 2.23 -3.87 -10.03
N ALA A 126 3.21 -4.07 -9.14
CA ALA A 126 3.57 -3.19 -8.03
C ALA A 126 2.45 -2.89 -7.02
N ASN A 127 1.37 -3.67 -6.98
CA ASN A 127 0.21 -3.48 -6.11
C ASN A 127 0.60 -3.48 -4.62
N GLY A 128 1.52 -4.35 -4.22
CA GLY A 128 2.01 -4.38 -2.84
C GLY A 128 2.73 -3.09 -2.43
N LEU A 129 3.45 -2.45 -3.36
CA LEU A 129 4.11 -1.17 -3.11
C LEU A 129 3.10 -0.02 -3.09
N VAL A 130 2.11 -0.03 -3.99
CA VAL A 130 1.01 0.95 -4.01
C VAL A 130 0.19 0.88 -2.74
N ALA A 131 -0.14 -0.32 -2.24
CA ALA A 131 -0.90 -0.50 -1.00
C ALA A 131 -0.19 0.11 0.22
N ARG A 132 1.11 -0.17 0.39
CA ARG A 132 1.95 0.43 1.45
C ARG A 132 2.08 1.94 1.31
N ALA A 133 2.22 2.45 0.09
CA ALA A 133 2.32 3.88 -0.14
C ALA A 133 0.98 4.60 0.14
N ALA A 134 -0.16 4.01 -0.22
CA ALA A 134 -1.48 4.53 0.09
C ALA A 134 -1.75 4.54 1.61
N GLU A 135 -1.32 3.50 2.33
CA GLU A 135 -1.32 3.48 3.80
C GLU A 135 -0.55 4.67 4.36
N ARG A 136 0.69 4.91 3.90
CA ARG A 136 1.49 6.07 4.33
C ARG A 136 0.82 7.40 4.04
N CYS A 137 0.24 7.57 2.85
CA CYS A 137 -0.51 8.77 2.52
C CYS A 137 -1.66 9.01 3.52
N LEU A 138 -2.38 7.96 3.93
CA LEU A 138 -3.47 8.08 4.92
C LEU A 138 -2.96 8.34 6.33
N LEU A 139 -1.86 7.73 6.75
CA LEU A 139 -1.24 8.03 8.04
C LEU A 139 -0.85 9.52 8.14
N VAL A 140 -0.32 10.09 7.06
CA VAL A 140 -0.02 11.53 6.96
C VAL A 140 -1.31 12.37 6.93
N ALA A 141 -2.21 12.11 5.99
CA ALA A 141 -3.41 12.91 5.75
C ALA A 141 -4.38 12.93 6.94
N ARG A 142 -4.43 11.82 7.69
CA ARG A 142 -5.30 11.65 8.87
C ARG A 142 -4.59 11.96 10.18
N GLY A 143 -3.39 12.54 10.14
CA GLY A 143 -2.68 13.09 11.30
C GLY A 143 -2.07 12.04 12.25
N ILE A 144 -1.93 10.79 11.82
CA ILE A 144 -1.26 9.74 12.61
C ILE A 144 0.26 9.91 12.56
N ASP A 145 0.79 10.26 11.38
CA ASP A 145 2.21 10.54 11.15
C ASP A 145 2.34 11.76 10.22
N PRO A 146 1.99 12.97 10.69
CA PRO A 146 1.85 14.16 9.84
C PRO A 146 3.17 14.62 9.19
N VAL A 147 4.31 14.16 9.71
CA VAL A 147 5.66 14.47 9.18
C VAL A 147 6.36 13.26 8.56
N ALA A 148 5.64 12.14 8.40
CA ALA A 148 6.12 10.92 7.75
C ALA A 148 7.40 10.32 8.35
N VAL A 149 7.57 10.41 9.67
CA VAL A 149 8.79 9.96 10.39
C VAL A 149 8.70 8.53 10.89
N THR A 150 7.52 7.93 10.92
CA THR A 150 7.37 6.49 11.15
C THR A 150 7.81 5.70 9.91
N VAL A 151 8.24 4.46 10.13
CA VAL A 151 8.65 3.56 9.04
C VAL A 151 7.80 2.28 9.06
N PRO A 152 6.51 2.34 8.68
CA PRO A 152 5.64 1.15 8.65
C PRO A 152 6.19 0.03 7.78
N GLU A 153 7.01 0.34 6.77
CA GLU A 153 7.73 -0.65 5.98
C GLU A 153 8.59 -1.59 6.82
N VAL A 154 9.23 -1.08 7.89
CA VAL A 154 10.02 -1.90 8.81
C VAL A 154 9.11 -2.83 9.60
N GLY A 155 7.96 -2.35 10.09
CA GLY A 155 6.97 -3.22 10.74
C GLY A 155 6.42 -4.30 9.80
N HIS A 156 6.11 -3.95 8.56
CA HIS A 156 5.70 -4.91 7.53
C HIS A 156 6.80 -5.93 7.23
N TYR A 157 8.07 -5.50 7.24
CA TYR A 157 9.22 -6.37 7.03
C TYR A 157 9.45 -7.33 8.21
N GLU A 158 9.47 -6.82 9.45
CA GLU A 158 9.64 -7.63 10.66
C GLU A 158 8.51 -8.67 10.80
N LEU A 159 7.29 -8.30 10.42
CA LEU A 159 6.14 -9.19 10.45
C LEU A 159 5.77 -9.76 9.06
N ALA A 160 6.72 -9.89 8.13
CA ALA A 160 6.44 -10.29 6.76
C ALA A 160 5.75 -11.66 6.66
N GLY A 161 6.07 -12.58 7.57
CA GLY A 161 5.53 -13.94 7.60
C GLY A 161 4.01 -14.02 7.80
N THR A 162 3.38 -12.99 8.38
CA THR A 162 1.93 -12.97 8.62
C THR A 162 1.17 -12.14 7.57
N TYR A 163 1.87 -11.54 6.61
CA TYR A 163 1.25 -10.66 5.62
C TYR A 163 0.29 -11.41 4.67
N PRO A 164 0.69 -12.55 4.05
CA PRO A 164 -0.19 -13.24 3.11
C PRO A 164 -1.42 -13.86 3.80
N SER A 165 -1.22 -14.50 4.96
CA SER A 165 -2.33 -15.08 5.73
C SER A 165 -3.27 -14.01 6.29
N GLY A 166 -2.74 -12.88 6.75
CA GLY A 166 -3.56 -11.76 7.23
C GLY A 166 -4.47 -11.17 6.14
N LEU A 167 -3.95 -10.98 4.93
CA LEU A 167 -4.75 -10.51 3.79
C LEU A 167 -5.71 -11.59 3.25
N GLY A 168 -5.29 -12.86 3.28
CA GLY A 168 -6.17 -13.98 2.94
C GLY A 168 -7.37 -14.07 3.89
N ASP A 169 -7.12 -13.96 5.20
CA ASP A 169 -8.17 -13.95 6.22
C ASP A 169 -9.05 -12.71 6.10
N TYR A 170 -8.48 -11.53 5.86
CA TYR A 170 -9.24 -10.30 5.58
C TYR A 170 -10.24 -10.51 4.44
N ALA A 171 -9.82 -11.15 3.34
CA ALA A 171 -10.67 -11.37 2.19
C ALA A 171 -11.76 -12.44 2.42
N ALA A 172 -11.50 -13.45 3.26
CA ALA A 172 -12.34 -14.66 3.33
C ALA A 172 -13.16 -14.81 4.62
N ARG A 173 -12.75 -14.20 5.74
CA ARG A 173 -13.30 -14.50 7.09
C ARG A 173 -14.21 -13.42 7.66
N GLY A 174 -14.70 -12.52 6.82
CA GLY A 174 -15.61 -11.44 7.20
C GLY A 174 -15.05 -10.59 8.35
N LEU A 175 -15.89 -10.28 9.35
CA LEU A 175 -15.50 -9.41 10.47
C LEU A 175 -14.29 -9.92 11.27
N THR A 176 -14.11 -11.23 11.39
CA THR A 176 -12.97 -11.82 12.10
C THR A 176 -11.67 -11.51 11.37
N GLY A 177 -11.65 -11.72 10.05
CA GLY A 177 -10.48 -11.41 9.23
C GLY A 177 -10.14 -9.91 9.22
N VAL A 178 -11.17 -9.06 9.15
CA VAL A 178 -11.00 -7.60 9.25
C VAL A 178 -10.39 -7.22 10.60
N ARG A 179 -10.93 -7.74 11.71
CA ARG A 179 -10.38 -7.49 13.05
C ARG A 179 -8.92 -7.91 13.16
N ASP A 180 -8.59 -9.11 12.70
CA ASP A 180 -7.24 -9.67 12.83
C ASP A 180 -6.24 -8.85 11.98
N TRP A 181 -6.64 -8.40 10.79
CA TRP A 181 -5.85 -7.46 9.98
C TRP A 181 -5.66 -6.09 10.65
N LEU A 182 -6.70 -5.55 11.29
CA LEU A 182 -6.59 -4.28 12.01
C LEU A 182 -5.60 -4.37 13.18
N LEU A 183 -5.68 -5.45 13.98
CA LEU A 183 -4.73 -5.69 15.07
C LEU A 183 -3.29 -5.82 14.55
N ARG A 184 -3.11 -6.57 13.47
CA ARG A 184 -1.83 -6.65 12.77
C ARG A 184 -1.31 -5.29 12.33
N SER A 185 -2.17 -4.46 11.75
CA SER A 185 -1.79 -3.13 11.25
C SER A 185 -1.37 -2.20 12.38
N CYS A 186 -2.01 -2.28 13.55
CA CYS A 186 -1.57 -1.58 14.75
C CYS A 186 -0.16 -2.00 15.18
N GLU A 187 0.14 -3.30 15.16
CA GLU A 187 1.47 -3.83 15.51
C GLU A 187 2.55 -3.36 14.52
N VAL A 188 2.24 -3.39 13.22
CA VAL A 188 3.12 -2.85 12.17
C VAL A 188 3.46 -1.39 12.41
N VAL A 189 2.45 -0.55 12.70
CA VAL A 189 2.67 0.89 12.93
C VAL A 189 3.43 1.13 14.24
N ALA A 190 3.17 0.35 15.29
CA ALA A 190 3.91 0.43 16.54
C ALA A 190 5.40 0.11 16.34
N LEU A 191 5.73 -1.01 15.68
CA LEU A 191 7.11 -1.36 15.32
C LEU A 191 7.74 -0.28 14.43
N GLY A 192 7.01 0.23 13.44
CA GLY A 192 7.48 1.30 12.57
C GLY A 192 7.78 2.61 13.31
N ALA A 193 7.08 2.88 14.41
CA ALA A 193 7.36 4.02 15.29
C ALA A 193 8.57 3.77 16.20
N GLU A 194 8.68 2.57 16.80
CA GLU A 194 9.83 2.19 17.64
C GLU A 194 11.16 2.20 16.88
N ARG A 195 11.12 1.81 15.59
CA ARG A 195 12.28 1.78 14.71
C ARG A 195 12.52 3.11 13.99
N SER A 196 11.70 4.13 14.26
CA SER A 196 11.93 5.47 13.73
C SER A 196 13.28 5.98 14.22
N PRO A 197 14.12 6.57 13.34
CA PRO A 197 15.43 7.10 13.74
C PRO A 197 15.36 8.27 14.73
N LEU A 198 14.14 8.75 15.06
CA LEU A 198 13.89 9.73 16.10
C LEU A 198 13.66 9.12 17.50
N ALA A 199 13.57 7.79 17.62
CA ALA A 199 13.60 7.13 18.91
C ALA A 199 15.00 7.35 19.52
N HIS A 200 15.08 8.25 20.50
CA HIS A 200 16.31 8.53 21.22
C HIS A 200 16.96 7.22 21.69
N VAL A 201 18.22 7.02 21.30
CA VAL A 201 19.13 6.10 21.99
C VAL A 201 19.30 6.65 23.41
N GLY A 202 18.51 6.11 24.34
CA GLY A 202 18.67 6.31 25.78
C GLY A 202 19.78 5.45 26.33
#